data_AF-A0A9C9DE67-F1
#
_entry.id   AF-A0A9C9DE67-F1
#
_cell.length_a   1.000
_cell.length_b   1.000
_cell.length_c   1.000
_cell.angle_alpha   90.00
_cell.angle_beta   90.00
_cell.angle_gamma   90.00
#
_symmetry.space_group_name_H-M   'P 1'
#
loop_
_entity.id
_entity.type
_entity.pdbx_description
1 polymer ?
#
loop_
_entity_poly.entity_id
_entity_poly.type
_entity_poly.pdbx_seq_one_letter_code
_entity_poly.pdbx_strand_id
1 'polypeptide(L)'
;MTEEDYNQALSGLLGGVSEFAGISEERARELIKDYARTQLLRERLMEALNLEADQTKIVVHAAHILVETEEEAQAILDRIEAGEEFEKLAAELSLDTANAYKGGDLGWLSPGDTVAPFEEVAFSIPVGTISAPVETQFGWHIIKVYDRREVPTTPQEQERQRQQEFRDLLNEWRSESEVEIDESWQRFIPDLSQGP
;
A
#
# COMPACT_ATOMS: atom_id res chain seq x y z
N MET A 1 -9.47 -36.72 12.39
CA MET A 1 -8.65 -36.63 13.62
C MET A 1 -9.54 -37.06 14.77
N THR A 2 -9.09 -37.99 15.60
CA THR A 2 -9.83 -38.40 16.79
C THR A 2 -9.62 -37.39 17.94
N GLU A 3 -10.46 -37.45 18.98
CA GLU A 3 -10.28 -36.61 20.17
C GLU A 3 -8.95 -36.91 20.89
N GLU A 4 -8.54 -38.17 20.89
CA GLU A 4 -7.27 -38.63 21.44
C GLU A 4 -6.08 -38.05 20.66
N ASP A 5 -6.11 -38.12 19.32
CA ASP A 5 -5.08 -37.52 18.46
C ASP A 5 -4.97 -36.00 18.68
N TYR A 6 -6.12 -35.33 18.83
CA TYR A 6 -6.18 -33.88 19.08
C TYR A 6 -5.54 -33.51 20.43
N ASN A 7 -5.90 -34.22 21.49
CA ASN A 7 -5.37 -33.95 22.83
C ASN A 7 -3.86 -34.22 22.90
N GLN A 8 -3.37 -35.26 22.22
CA GLN A 8 -1.95 -35.53 22.11
C GLN A 8 -1.20 -34.42 21.36
N ALA A 9 -1.73 -33.98 20.22
CA ALA A 9 -1.14 -32.88 19.45
C ALA A 9 -1.14 -31.56 20.23
N LEU A 10 -2.24 -31.24 20.92
CA LEU A 10 -2.36 -30.06 21.77
C LEU A 10 -1.36 -30.08 22.92
N SER A 11 -1.21 -31.23 23.61
CA SER A 11 -0.23 -31.38 24.68
C SER A 11 1.20 -31.17 24.18
N GLY A 12 1.55 -31.74 23.02
CA GLY A 12 2.87 -31.55 22.41
C GLY A 12 3.14 -30.09 22.03
N LEU A 13 2.15 -29.39 21.45
CA LEU A 13 2.24 -27.97 21.12
C LEU A 13 2.46 -27.12 22.38
N LEU A 14 1.67 -27.37 23.44
CA LEU A 14 1.77 -26.63 24.69
C LEU A 14 3.12 -26.82 25.37
N GLY A 15 3.62 -28.06 25.41
CA GLY A 15 4.95 -28.38 25.93
C GLY A 15 6.05 -27.67 25.14
N GLY A 16 5.98 -27.70 23.81
CA GLY A 16 6.98 -27.03 22.95
C GLY A 16 6.99 -25.51 23.10
N VAL A 17 5.82 -24.87 23.19
CA VAL A 17 5.71 -23.41 23.44
C VAL A 17 6.19 -23.07 24.85
N SER A 18 5.84 -23.89 25.85
CA SER A 18 6.26 -23.75 27.24
C SER A 18 7.79 -23.78 27.36
N GLU A 19 8.43 -24.78 26.75
CA GLU A 19 9.89 -24.93 26.73
C GLU A 19 10.58 -23.77 25.98
N PHE A 20 10.10 -23.44 24.77
CA PHE A 20 10.68 -22.39 23.95
C PHE A 20 10.60 -21.00 24.59
N ALA A 21 9.43 -20.65 25.15
CA ALA A 21 9.19 -19.32 25.72
C ALA A 21 9.53 -19.25 27.22
N GLY A 22 9.90 -20.35 27.87
CA GLY A 22 10.19 -20.38 29.31
C GLY A 22 8.98 -20.09 30.20
N ILE A 23 7.78 -20.47 29.76
CA ILE A 23 6.50 -20.20 30.46
C ILE A 23 5.82 -21.50 30.89
N SER A 24 4.85 -21.47 31.80
CA SER A 24 4.08 -22.67 32.15
C SER A 24 3.19 -23.13 30.98
N GLU A 25 2.88 -24.43 30.91
CA GLU A 25 1.90 -24.95 29.92
C GLU A 25 0.51 -24.32 30.06
N GLU A 26 0.10 -23.98 31.29
CA GLU A 26 -1.13 -23.23 31.53
C GLU A 26 -1.09 -21.86 30.85
N ARG A 27 0.04 -21.14 30.96
CA ARG A 27 0.22 -19.85 30.29
C ARG A 27 0.30 -20.01 28.77
N ALA A 28 1.00 -21.03 28.28
CA ALA A 28 1.04 -21.35 26.87
C ALA A 28 -0.38 -21.60 26.33
N ARG A 29 -1.22 -22.30 27.11
CA ARG A 29 -2.62 -22.56 26.76
C ARG A 29 -3.45 -21.28 26.68
N GLU A 30 -3.32 -20.39 27.65
CA GLU A 30 -4.05 -19.11 27.60
C GLU A 30 -3.58 -18.24 26.44
N LEU A 31 -2.28 -18.15 26.16
CA LEU A 31 -1.77 -17.40 24.99
C LEU A 31 -2.29 -17.96 23.66
N ILE A 32 -2.34 -19.28 23.50
CA ILE A 32 -2.88 -19.91 22.29
C ILE A 32 -4.38 -19.64 22.19
N LYS A 33 -5.13 -19.70 23.29
CA LYS A 33 -6.57 -19.36 23.29
C LYS A 33 -6.81 -17.90 22.94
N ASP A 34 -6.06 -16.97 23.51
CA ASP A 34 -6.20 -15.54 23.24
C ASP A 34 -5.86 -15.22 21.79
N TYR A 35 -4.79 -15.82 21.27
CA TYR A 35 -4.44 -15.73 19.86
C TYR A 35 -5.56 -16.26 18.96
N ALA A 36 -6.03 -17.50 19.21
CA ALA A 36 -7.12 -18.11 18.43
C ALA A 36 -8.41 -17.29 18.50
N ARG A 37 -8.77 -16.77 19.68
CA ARG A 37 -9.93 -15.90 19.87
C ARG A 37 -9.78 -14.61 19.06
N THR A 38 -8.61 -13.99 19.07
CA THR A 38 -8.34 -12.75 18.33
C THR A 38 -8.43 -12.97 16.82
N GLN A 39 -7.88 -14.07 16.31
CA GLN A 39 -7.99 -14.43 14.89
C GLN A 39 -9.44 -14.67 14.49
N LEU A 40 -10.18 -15.46 15.28
CA LEU A 40 -11.59 -15.73 15.02
C LEU A 40 -12.44 -14.47 15.10
N LEU A 41 -12.19 -13.60 16.09
CA LEU A 41 -12.90 -12.33 16.21
C LEU A 41 -12.65 -11.46 14.97
N ARG A 42 -11.40 -11.34 14.52
CA ARG A 42 -11.07 -10.61 13.29
C ARG A 42 -11.80 -11.19 12.08
N GLU A 43 -11.76 -12.50 11.89
CA GLU A 43 -12.46 -13.19 10.79
C GLU A 43 -13.96 -12.89 10.82
N ARG A 44 -14.60 -13.04 11.99
CA ARG A 44 -16.05 -12.79 12.17
C ARG A 44 -16.42 -11.33 11.99
N LEU A 45 -15.56 -10.40 12.41
CA LEU A 45 -15.77 -8.97 12.17
C LEU A 45 -15.67 -8.63 10.69
N MET A 46 -14.65 -9.13 9.98
CA MET A 46 -14.52 -8.95 8.53
C MET A 46 -15.76 -9.49 7.79
N GLU A 47 -16.22 -10.68 8.17
CA GLU A 47 -17.43 -11.29 7.62
C GLU A 47 -18.69 -10.45 7.92
N ALA A 48 -18.85 -10.00 9.17
CA ALA A 48 -20.03 -9.23 9.60
C ALA A 48 -20.07 -7.81 9.02
N LEU A 49 -18.91 -7.18 8.83
CA LEU A 49 -18.81 -5.85 8.24
C LEU A 49 -19.13 -5.85 6.74
N ASN A 50 -18.95 -6.99 6.06
CA ASN A 50 -19.20 -7.14 4.63
C ASN A 50 -18.59 -5.97 3.83
N LEU A 51 -17.30 -5.71 4.05
CA LEU A 51 -16.59 -4.61 3.41
C LEU A 51 -16.50 -4.87 1.90
N GLU A 52 -16.99 -3.91 1.13
CA GLU A 52 -17.01 -4.01 -0.32
C GLU A 52 -15.70 -3.46 -0.90
N ALA A 53 -15.22 -4.11 -1.95
CA ALA A 53 -14.08 -3.62 -2.71
C ALA A 53 -14.55 -3.17 -4.08
N ASP A 54 -13.89 -2.14 -4.61
CA ASP A 54 -14.11 -1.71 -5.98
C ASP A 54 -13.82 -2.88 -6.92
N GLN A 55 -14.74 -3.14 -7.84
CA GLN A 55 -14.61 -4.23 -8.82
C GLN A 55 -13.78 -3.81 -10.03
N THR A 56 -13.64 -2.50 -10.21
CA THR A 56 -12.93 -1.89 -11.32
C THR A 56 -12.07 -0.73 -10.82
N LYS A 57 -11.02 -0.44 -11.58
CA LYS A 57 -10.18 0.74 -11.38
C LYS A 57 -9.95 1.42 -12.72
N ILE A 58 -9.75 2.73 -12.68
CA ILE A 58 -9.26 3.46 -13.83
C ILE A 58 -7.75 3.28 -13.92
N VAL A 59 -7.23 3.08 -15.12
CA VAL A 59 -5.80 3.13 -15.43
C VAL A 59 -5.57 4.12 -16.57
N VAL A 60 -4.42 4.79 -16.56
CA VAL A 60 -4.04 5.79 -17.57
C VAL A 60 -2.75 5.38 -18.26
N HIS A 61 -2.72 5.47 -19.60
CA HIS A 61 -1.46 5.34 -20.33
C HIS A 61 -0.88 6.73 -20.49
N ALA A 62 0.32 6.96 -19.93
CA ALA A 62 0.94 8.28 -19.93
C ALA A 62 2.44 8.22 -20.22
N ALA A 63 2.97 9.34 -20.72
CA ALA A 63 4.40 9.63 -20.73
C ALA A 63 4.69 10.89 -19.92
N HIS A 64 5.95 11.07 -19.52
CA HIS A 64 6.38 12.31 -18.91
C HIS A 64 7.76 12.78 -19.33
N ILE A 65 8.02 14.06 -19.08
CA ILE A 65 9.34 14.68 -19.09
C ILE A 65 9.60 15.19 -17.69
N LEU A 66 10.72 14.79 -17.08
CA LEU A 66 11.15 15.29 -15.77
C LEU A 66 12.32 16.27 -15.94
N VAL A 67 12.25 17.44 -15.32
CA VAL A 67 13.32 18.45 -15.30
C VAL A 67 13.51 19.02 -13.90
N GLU A 68 14.59 19.77 -13.67
CA GLU A 68 14.95 20.24 -12.34
C GLU A 68 14.09 21.46 -11.93
N THR A 69 13.75 22.32 -12.89
CA THR A 69 13.12 23.62 -12.64
C THR A 69 11.80 23.81 -13.39
N GLU A 70 10.92 24.68 -12.86
CA GLU A 70 9.66 25.05 -13.52
C GLU A 70 9.93 25.76 -14.85
N GLU A 71 10.97 26.59 -14.90
CA GLU A 71 11.36 27.33 -16.09
C GLU A 71 11.78 26.41 -17.24
N GLU A 72 12.49 25.33 -16.95
CA GLU A 72 12.81 24.30 -17.94
C GLU A 72 11.55 23.59 -18.43
N ALA A 73 10.63 23.27 -17.52
CA ALA A 73 9.38 22.62 -17.89
C ALA A 73 8.53 23.52 -18.80
N GLN A 74 8.46 24.81 -18.47
CA GLN A 74 7.75 25.79 -19.28
C GLN A 74 8.41 25.97 -20.65
N ALA A 75 9.75 26.03 -20.72
CA ALA A 75 10.46 26.13 -21.99
C ALA A 75 10.21 24.91 -22.90
N ILE A 76 10.02 23.72 -22.32
CA ILE A 76 9.67 22.51 -23.07
C ILE A 76 8.23 22.59 -23.58
N LEU A 77 7.28 23.08 -22.78
CA LEU A 77 5.91 23.32 -23.24
C LEU A 77 5.86 24.29 -24.42
N ASP A 78 6.60 25.40 -24.36
CA ASP A 78 6.67 26.38 -25.45
C ASP A 78 7.19 25.74 -26.76
N ARG A 79 8.15 24.80 -26.66
CA ARG A 79 8.68 24.04 -27.81
C ARG A 79 7.64 23.06 -28.38
N ILE A 80 6.87 22.41 -27.51
CA ILE A 80 5.76 21.54 -27.92
C ILE A 80 4.68 22.34 -28.65
N GLU A 81 4.33 23.53 -28.14
CA GLU A 81 3.39 24.44 -28.80
C GLU A 81 3.90 24.95 -30.14
N ALA A 82 5.22 25.11 -30.29
CA ALA A 82 5.88 25.41 -31.56
C ALA A 82 5.92 24.23 -32.55
N GLY A 83 5.44 23.05 -32.15
CA GLY A 83 5.30 21.87 -33.00
C GLY A 83 6.41 20.83 -32.87
N GLU A 84 7.28 20.93 -31.87
CA GLU A 84 8.25 19.86 -31.59
C GLU A 84 7.57 18.64 -30.96
N GLU A 85 8.04 17.44 -31.32
CA GLU A 85 7.47 16.18 -30.83
C GLU A 85 7.82 15.96 -29.35
N PHE A 86 6.79 15.71 -28.53
CA PHE A 86 6.94 15.42 -27.10
C PHE A 86 7.95 14.30 -26.83
N GLU A 87 7.84 13.20 -27.58
CA GLU A 87 8.67 12.00 -27.42
C GLU A 87 10.14 12.29 -27.70
N LYS A 88 10.43 13.20 -28.64
CA LYS A 88 11.80 13.65 -28.92
C LYS A 88 12.34 14.49 -27.76
N LEU A 89 11.56 15.44 -27.27
CA LEU A 89 11.95 16.29 -26.13
C LEU A 89 12.15 15.46 -24.86
N ALA A 90 11.31 14.45 -24.63
CA ALA A 90 11.46 13.50 -23.53
C ALA A 90 12.79 12.74 -23.62
N ALA A 91 13.16 12.25 -24.81
CA ALA A 91 14.43 11.56 -25.02
C ALA A 91 15.66 12.46 -24.87
N GLU A 92 15.54 13.73 -25.22
CA GLU A 92 16.65 14.69 -25.17
C GLU A 92 16.85 15.33 -23.80
N LEU A 93 15.77 15.61 -23.07
CA LEU A 93 15.79 16.53 -21.92
C LEU A 93 15.33 15.91 -20.60
N SER A 94 14.63 14.76 -20.62
CA SER A 94 14.12 14.18 -19.38
C SER A 94 15.26 13.66 -18.50
N LEU A 95 15.23 14.05 -17.24
CA LEU A 95 16.10 13.52 -16.19
C LEU A 95 15.74 12.08 -15.81
N ASP A 96 14.55 11.60 -16.17
CA ASP A 96 14.17 10.21 -15.94
C ASP A 96 14.76 9.28 -17.02
N THR A 97 15.98 8.81 -16.73
CA THR A 97 16.70 7.90 -17.62
C THR A 97 16.04 6.53 -17.82
N ALA A 98 15.06 6.14 -17.00
CA ALA A 98 14.39 4.84 -17.12
C ALA A 98 13.42 4.77 -18.30
N ASN A 99 12.88 5.92 -18.73
CA ASN A 99 11.88 6.01 -19.79
C ASN A 99 12.20 7.09 -20.86
N ALA A 100 13.17 7.98 -20.64
CA ALA A 100 13.56 9.01 -21.60
C ALA A 100 13.78 8.44 -23.02
N TYR A 101 14.54 7.34 -23.14
CA TYR A 101 14.83 6.69 -24.42
C TYR A 101 13.60 6.08 -25.13
N LYS A 102 12.47 5.95 -24.43
CA LYS A 102 11.17 5.53 -24.97
C LYS A 102 10.21 6.71 -25.15
N GLY A 103 10.73 7.93 -25.23
CA GLY A 103 9.90 9.13 -25.35
C GLY A 103 9.13 9.46 -24.08
N GLY A 104 9.64 9.05 -22.91
CA GLY A 104 9.01 9.32 -21.62
C GLY A 104 7.90 8.34 -21.25
N ASP A 105 7.65 7.31 -22.05
CA ASP A 105 6.53 6.37 -21.89
C ASP A 105 6.64 5.54 -20.58
N LEU A 106 5.62 5.68 -19.73
CA LEU A 106 5.48 4.95 -18.46
C LEU A 106 4.60 3.70 -18.62
N GLY A 107 3.93 3.52 -19.75
CA GLY A 107 2.91 2.49 -19.92
C GLY A 107 1.63 2.78 -19.13
N TRP A 108 0.92 1.72 -18.76
CA TRP A 108 -0.34 1.82 -18.02
C TRP A 108 -0.10 1.98 -16.52
N LEU A 109 -0.48 3.14 -16.00
CA LEU A 109 -0.42 3.48 -14.58
C LEU A 109 -1.74 3.17 -13.90
N SER A 110 -1.66 2.48 -12.77
CA SER A 110 -2.72 2.29 -11.79
C SER A 110 -2.64 3.32 -10.67
N PRO A 111 -3.74 3.55 -9.93
CA PRO A 111 -3.70 4.34 -8.71
C PRO A 111 -2.67 3.77 -7.72
N GLY A 112 -1.79 4.63 -7.21
CA GLY A 112 -0.66 4.31 -6.34
C GLY A 112 0.66 3.99 -7.04
N ASP A 113 0.71 3.95 -8.38
CA ASP A 113 1.97 3.68 -9.11
C ASP A 113 2.90 4.90 -9.16
N THR A 114 2.36 6.11 -8.94
CA THR A 114 3.10 7.37 -8.97
C THR A 114 2.87 8.20 -7.71
N VAL A 115 3.67 9.26 -7.53
CA VAL A 115 3.48 10.20 -6.42
C VAL A 115 2.19 11.00 -6.59
N ALA A 116 1.54 11.34 -5.46
CA ALA A 116 0.20 11.94 -5.47
C ALA A 116 0.03 13.16 -6.39
N PRO A 117 0.97 14.14 -6.46
CA PRO A 117 0.80 15.29 -7.36
C PRO A 117 0.80 14.89 -8.85
N PHE A 118 1.63 13.92 -9.23
CA PHE A 118 1.67 13.39 -10.59
C PHE A 118 0.37 12.66 -10.91
N GLU A 119 -0.06 11.78 -10.01
CA GLU A 119 -1.26 10.98 -10.17
C GLU A 119 -2.50 11.85 -10.34
N GLU A 120 -2.69 12.84 -9.46
CA GLU A 120 -3.84 13.74 -9.50
C GLU A 120 -3.98 14.41 -10.88
N VAL A 121 -2.86 14.85 -11.46
CA VAL A 121 -2.85 15.48 -12.78
C VAL A 121 -3.08 14.44 -13.88
N ALA A 122 -2.36 13.32 -13.89
CA ALA A 122 -2.49 12.28 -14.92
C ALA A 122 -3.92 11.70 -15.02
N PHE A 123 -4.60 11.58 -13.88
CA PHE A 123 -5.96 11.05 -13.80
C PHE A 123 -7.06 12.14 -13.97
N SER A 124 -6.72 13.43 -13.93
CA SER A 124 -7.70 14.51 -14.10
C SER A 124 -7.74 15.08 -15.51
N ILE A 125 -6.60 15.22 -16.19
CA ILE A 125 -6.56 15.86 -17.51
C ILE A 125 -7.20 14.98 -18.61
N PRO A 126 -7.74 15.57 -19.69
CA PRO A 126 -8.33 14.80 -20.79
C PRO A 126 -7.31 13.96 -21.56
N VAL A 127 -7.77 12.84 -22.14
CA VAL A 127 -6.97 12.02 -23.06
C VAL A 127 -6.54 12.86 -24.27
N GLY A 128 -5.27 12.70 -24.68
CA GLY A 128 -4.66 13.43 -25.78
C GLY A 128 -4.11 14.81 -25.40
N THR A 129 -4.13 15.18 -24.12
CA THR A 129 -3.62 16.46 -23.64
C THR A 129 -2.28 16.32 -22.93
N ILE A 130 -1.60 17.46 -22.81
CA ILE A 130 -0.34 17.63 -22.07
C ILE A 130 -0.62 18.56 -20.90
N SER A 131 -0.10 18.22 -19.71
CA SER A 131 -0.31 19.00 -18.49
C SER A 131 0.49 20.29 -18.48
N ALA A 132 0.11 21.21 -17.58
CA ALA A 132 1.01 22.24 -17.07
C ALA A 132 2.16 21.57 -16.26
N PRO A 133 3.24 22.30 -15.91
CA PRO A 133 4.30 21.79 -15.06
C PRO A 133 3.74 21.32 -13.71
N VAL A 134 4.15 20.12 -13.29
CA VAL A 134 3.72 19.49 -12.03
C VAL A 134 4.92 19.30 -11.12
N GLU A 135 4.94 20.00 -9.99
CA GLU A 135 6.00 19.85 -8.99
C GLU A 135 5.82 18.54 -8.21
N THR A 136 6.92 17.80 -8.06
CA THR A 136 7.01 16.66 -7.15
C THR A 136 8.33 16.72 -6.40
N GLN A 137 8.54 15.79 -5.46
CA GLN A 137 9.82 15.61 -4.77
C GLN A 137 11.00 15.29 -5.71
N PHE A 138 10.76 14.95 -6.97
CA PHE A 138 11.78 14.62 -7.97
C PHE A 138 12.13 15.78 -8.91
N GLY A 139 11.39 16.89 -8.83
CA GLY A 139 11.50 18.03 -9.75
C GLY A 139 10.16 18.32 -10.44
N TRP A 140 10.22 18.80 -11.67
CA TRP A 140 9.06 19.26 -12.43
C TRP A 140 8.73 18.31 -13.58
N HIS A 141 7.46 17.92 -13.64
CA HIS A 141 6.96 16.96 -14.63
C HIS A 141 6.05 17.65 -15.65
N ILE A 142 6.20 17.25 -16.91
CA ILE A 142 5.21 17.50 -17.96
C ILE A 142 4.61 16.16 -18.33
N ILE A 143 3.30 16.02 -18.23
CA ILE A 143 2.60 14.74 -18.36
C ILE A 143 1.76 14.74 -19.63
N LYS A 144 1.91 13.71 -20.46
CA LYS A 144 1.07 13.48 -21.64
C LYS A 144 0.22 12.24 -21.41
N VAL A 145 -1.10 12.38 -21.51
CA VAL A 145 -2.03 11.24 -21.36
C VAL A 145 -2.44 10.75 -22.74
N TYR A 146 -2.11 9.50 -23.05
CA TYR A 146 -2.44 8.86 -24.32
C TYR A 146 -3.80 8.19 -24.31
N ASP A 147 -4.17 7.56 -23.19
CA ASP A 147 -5.42 6.81 -23.08
C ASP A 147 -5.85 6.64 -21.62
N ARG A 148 -7.13 6.33 -21.41
CA ARG A 148 -7.73 6.04 -20.11
C ARG A 148 -8.77 4.94 -20.27
N ARG A 149 -8.69 3.93 -19.40
CA ARG A 149 -9.67 2.84 -19.40
C ARG A 149 -9.98 2.34 -18.01
N GLU A 150 -11.16 1.76 -17.89
CA GLU A 150 -11.59 1.00 -16.73
C GLU A 150 -11.18 -0.46 -16.91
N VAL A 151 -10.52 -1.03 -15.89
CA VAL A 151 -10.10 -2.44 -15.87
C VAL A 151 -10.59 -3.10 -14.59
N PRO A 152 -10.85 -4.42 -14.59
CA PRO A 152 -11.15 -5.13 -13.37
C PRO A 152 -10.00 -5.04 -12.36
N THR A 153 -10.33 -4.85 -11.09
CA THR A 153 -9.37 -5.05 -9.99
C THR A 153 -9.08 -6.54 -9.81
N THR A 154 -7.85 -6.86 -9.43
CA THR A 154 -7.47 -8.22 -9.06
C THR A 154 -8.02 -8.63 -7.69
N PRO A 155 -8.19 -9.93 -7.40
CA PRO A 155 -8.59 -10.39 -6.07
C PRO A 155 -7.66 -9.91 -4.95
N GLN A 156 -6.36 -9.79 -5.24
CA GLN A 156 -5.35 -9.28 -4.30
C GLN A 156 -5.55 -7.80 -3.99
N GLU A 157 -5.89 -6.99 -4.99
CA GLU A 157 -6.21 -5.57 -4.78
C GLU A 157 -7.49 -5.38 -3.97
N GLN A 158 -8.52 -6.18 -4.28
CA GLN A 158 -9.78 -6.16 -3.53
C GLN A 158 -9.56 -6.55 -2.07
N GLU A 159 -8.73 -7.56 -1.81
CA GLU A 159 -8.38 -7.94 -0.44
C GLU A 159 -7.60 -6.84 0.27
N ARG A 160 -6.65 -6.20 -0.42
CA ARG A 160 -5.91 -5.05 0.14
C ARG A 160 -6.86 -3.90 0.50
N GLN A 161 -7.86 -3.61 -0.32
CA GLN A 161 -8.87 -2.58 -0.05
C GLN A 161 -9.68 -2.91 1.21
N ARG A 162 -10.22 -4.14 1.31
CA ARG A 162 -10.95 -4.58 2.52
C ARG A 162 -10.10 -4.51 3.78
N GLN A 163 -8.83 -4.92 3.70
CA GLN A 163 -7.91 -4.86 4.83
C GLN A 163 -7.58 -3.41 5.24
N GLN A 164 -7.48 -2.51 4.27
CA GLN A 164 -7.28 -1.08 4.50
C GLN A 164 -8.50 -0.48 5.23
N GLU A 165 -9.70 -0.68 4.69
CA GLU A 165 -10.94 -0.16 5.27
C GLU A 165 -11.19 -0.72 6.67
N PHE A 166 -10.95 -2.02 6.87
CA PHE A 166 -11.03 -2.62 8.20
C PHE A 166 -10.07 -1.97 9.20
N ARG A 167 -8.83 -1.70 8.78
CA ARG A 167 -7.85 -1.03 9.63
C ARG A 167 -8.29 0.40 9.97
N ASP A 168 -8.85 1.12 9.00
CA ASP A 168 -9.29 2.50 9.19
C ASP A 168 -10.46 2.55 10.18
N LEU A 169 -11.43 1.63 10.05
CA LEU A 169 -12.51 1.42 11.03
C LEU A 169 -11.97 1.10 12.43
N LEU A 170 -10.99 0.20 12.56
CA LEU A 170 -10.38 -0.11 13.85
C LEU A 170 -9.68 1.11 14.48
N ASN A 171 -9.04 1.95 13.66
CA ASN A 171 -8.41 3.18 14.12
C ASN A 171 -9.46 4.21 14.57
N GLU A 172 -10.56 4.33 13.84
CA GLU A 172 -11.69 5.18 14.20
C GLU A 172 -12.29 4.75 15.55
N TRP A 173 -12.69 3.48 15.69
CA TRP A 173 -13.23 2.95 16.95
C TRP A 173 -12.27 3.10 18.12
N ARG A 174 -10.96 2.93 17.88
CA ARG A 174 -9.94 3.16 18.90
C ARG A 174 -9.89 4.62 19.33
N SER A 175 -10.03 5.57 18.41
CA SER A 175 -10.00 7.00 18.73
C SER A 175 -11.24 7.47 19.50
N GLU A 176 -12.37 6.77 19.32
CA GLU A 176 -13.62 7.03 20.03
C GLU A 176 -13.71 6.32 21.40
N SER A 177 -12.82 5.37 21.67
CA SER A 177 -12.83 4.54 22.89
C SER A 177 -11.77 4.98 23.89
N GLU A 178 -12.07 4.85 25.18
CA GLU A 178 -11.04 4.91 26.22
C GLU A 178 -10.20 3.62 26.17
N VAL A 179 -8.94 3.74 25.74
CA VAL A 179 -8.03 2.59 25.62
C VAL A 179 -7.34 2.35 26.96
N GLU A 180 -7.74 1.29 27.66
CA GLU A 180 -6.98 0.74 28.78
C GLU A 180 -5.90 -0.22 28.25
N ILE A 181 -4.63 0.14 28.42
CA ILE A 181 -3.51 -0.74 28.10
C ILE A 181 -3.24 -1.62 29.32
N ASP A 182 -3.51 -2.92 29.21
CA ASP A 182 -3.08 -3.88 30.23
C ASP A 182 -1.56 -4.04 30.19
N GLU A 183 -0.85 -3.46 31.16
CA GLU A 183 0.60 -3.57 31.30
C GLU A 183 1.07 -4.93 31.87
N SER A 184 0.17 -5.90 32.07
CA SER A 184 0.51 -7.23 32.57
C SER A 184 1.51 -8.00 31.70
N TRP A 185 1.86 -7.51 30.51
CA TRP A 185 2.97 -8.03 29.69
C TRP A 185 4.35 -7.71 30.27
N GLN A 186 4.52 -6.60 30.99
CA GLN A 186 5.81 -6.15 31.50
C GLN A 186 6.44 -7.14 32.49
N ARG A 187 5.62 -7.83 33.29
CA ARG A 187 6.08 -8.87 34.24
C ARG A 187 6.73 -10.09 33.57
N PHE A 188 6.64 -10.19 32.24
CA PHE A 188 7.18 -11.28 31.45
C PHE A 188 8.37 -10.85 30.59
N ILE A 189 8.77 -9.57 30.64
CA ILE A 189 10.02 -9.11 30.02
C ILE A 189 11.15 -9.36 31.02
N PRO A 190 12.17 -10.15 30.65
CA PRO A 190 13.38 -10.29 31.46
C PRO A 190 14.03 -8.92 31.68
N ASP A 191 14.45 -8.62 32.91
CA ASP A 191 15.22 -7.41 33.18
C ASP A 191 16.59 -7.49 32.49
N LEU A 192 16.71 -6.81 31.34
CA LEU A 192 17.93 -6.77 30.53
C LEU A 192 19.03 -5.86 31.14
N SER A 193 18.77 -5.20 32.28
CA SER A 193 19.78 -4.41 33.00
C SER A 193 20.78 -5.28 33.76
N GLN A 194 20.40 -6.52 34.06
CA GLN A 194 21.31 -7.56 34.51
C GLN A 194 21.77 -8.30 33.25
N GLY A 195 22.99 -8.00 32.77
CA GLY A 195 23.57 -8.68 31.62
C GLY A 195 23.61 -10.21 31.80
N PRO A 196 23.97 -10.97 30.75
CA PRO A 196 24.05 -12.43 30.81
C PRO A 196 25.01 -12.94 31.89
#